data_AF-A0A0F9NZ34-F1
#
_entry.id   AF-A0A0F9NZ34-F1
#
_cell.length_a   1.000
_cell.length_b   1.000
_cell.length_c   1.000
_cell.angle_alpha   90.00
_cell.angle_beta   90.00
_cell.angle_gamma   90.00
#
_symmetry.space_group_name_H-M   'P 1'
#
loop_
_entity.id
_entity.type
_entity.pdbx_description
1 polymer ?
#
loop_
_entity_poly.entity_id
_entity_poly.type
_entity_poly.pdbx_seq_one_letter_code
_entity_poly.pdbx_strand_id
1 'polypeptide(L)'
;METLQETSLNPYFANDSTDYVYKANIEAFGKTFGGLFIVKKLGTNHHRTVFTTEIGNTLFDFTFQEDDFKINRILKEMDRKLLINILKKDFKTLLEESPQILQTFKHNDDIVYGAKIGSKKHYFYLDHAVLQKIIRTGGGKEKVAFLFSKIEKNYANKIQIVHNTIPLTITLSGI
;
A
#
# COMPACT_ATOMS: atom_id res chain seq x y z
N MET A 1 -31.74 -1.48 -3.62
CA MET A 1 -31.26 -0.38 -2.75
C MET A 1 -29.82 -0.15 -3.13
N GLU A 2 -29.53 0.94 -3.83
CA GLU A 2 -28.15 1.33 -4.14
C GLU A 2 -27.48 1.77 -2.85
N THR A 3 -26.52 0.97 -2.36
CA THR A 3 -25.64 1.37 -1.28
C THR A 3 -24.78 2.52 -1.77
N LEU A 4 -24.96 3.70 -1.18
CA LEU A 4 -24.08 4.86 -1.36
C LEU A 4 -22.64 4.40 -1.11
N GLN A 5 -21.85 4.34 -2.17
CA GLN A 5 -20.44 3.96 -2.11
C GLN A 5 -19.72 5.10 -1.38
N GLU A 6 -19.34 4.89 -0.12
CA GLU A 6 -18.41 5.79 0.56
C GLU A 6 -17.21 5.99 -0.37
N THR A 7 -16.96 7.24 -0.76
CA THR A 7 -15.85 7.56 -1.64
C THR A 7 -14.56 7.38 -0.86
N SER A 8 -13.94 6.20 -1.00
CA SER A 8 -12.63 5.89 -0.42
C SER A 8 -11.58 6.89 -0.92
N LEU A 9 -10.72 7.35 -0.01
CA LEU A 9 -9.60 8.24 -0.35
C LEU A 9 -8.53 7.50 -1.16
N ASN A 10 -8.37 6.20 -0.92
CA ASN A 10 -7.47 5.33 -1.65
C ASN A 10 -8.26 4.19 -2.32
N PRO A 11 -8.55 4.30 -3.62
CA PRO A 11 -9.43 3.35 -4.30
C PRO A 11 -8.71 2.06 -4.77
N TYR A 12 -7.37 2.02 -4.77
CA TYR A 12 -6.60 1.05 -5.56
C TYR A 12 -6.68 -0.42 -5.11
N PHE A 13 -7.21 -0.68 -3.91
CA PHE A 13 -7.42 -2.01 -3.36
C PHE A 13 -8.78 -2.14 -2.64
N ALA A 14 -9.75 -1.30 -3.01
CA ALA A 14 -11.01 -1.14 -2.28
C ALA A 14 -12.16 -2.04 -2.77
N ASN A 15 -12.09 -2.57 -4.00
CA ASN A 15 -13.11 -3.49 -4.55
C ASN A 15 -12.91 -4.92 -4.00
N ASP A 16 -13.92 -5.47 -3.34
CA ASP A 16 -13.94 -6.83 -2.77
C ASP A 16 -14.24 -7.94 -3.79
N SER A 17 -14.74 -7.56 -4.96
CA SER A 17 -15.03 -8.45 -6.09
C SER A 17 -13.83 -8.60 -7.03
N THR A 18 -12.69 -7.96 -6.72
CA THR A 18 -11.47 -7.99 -7.54
C THR A 18 -10.28 -8.52 -6.73
N ASP A 19 -9.62 -9.54 -7.29
CA ASP A 19 -8.31 -9.96 -6.83
C ASP A 19 -7.25 -9.20 -7.62
N TYR A 20 -6.45 -8.39 -6.95
CA TYR A 20 -5.44 -7.56 -7.60
C TYR A 20 -4.13 -8.32 -7.69
N VAL A 21 -3.57 -8.43 -8.90
CA VAL A 21 -2.31 -9.14 -9.15
C VAL A 21 -1.31 -8.20 -9.80
N TYR A 22 -0.09 -8.18 -9.29
CA TYR A 22 1.01 -7.37 -9.79
C TYR A 22 2.27 -8.22 -9.91
N LYS A 23 3.07 -7.99 -10.97
CA LYS A 23 4.49 -8.32 -10.94
C LYS A 23 5.16 -7.42 -9.91
N ALA A 24 5.84 -8.03 -8.95
CA ALA A 24 6.45 -7.34 -7.83
C ALA A 24 7.96 -7.57 -7.79
N ASN A 25 8.67 -6.52 -7.45
CA ASN A 25 10.09 -6.53 -7.16
C ASN A 25 10.32 -5.80 -5.83
N ILE A 26 10.89 -6.52 -4.86
CA ILE A 26 11.24 -5.98 -3.54
C ILE A 26 12.76 -6.02 -3.41
N GLU A 27 13.38 -4.85 -3.41
CA GLU A 27 14.79 -4.67 -3.10
C GLU A 27 14.90 -4.25 -1.64
N ALA A 28 15.56 -5.05 -0.81
CA ALA A 28 15.71 -4.77 0.61
C ALA A 28 17.08 -5.22 1.11
N PHE A 29 17.86 -4.27 1.62
CA PHE A 29 19.14 -4.55 2.30
C PHE A 29 20.11 -5.42 1.47
N GLY A 30 20.24 -5.11 0.18
CA GLY A 30 21.14 -5.83 -0.74
C GLY A 30 20.61 -7.16 -1.27
N LYS A 31 19.33 -7.50 -1.00
CA LYS A 31 18.65 -8.65 -1.60
C LYS A 31 17.50 -8.18 -2.47
N THR A 32 17.24 -8.92 -3.55
CA THR A 32 16.12 -8.67 -4.45
C THR A 32 15.22 -9.90 -4.48
N PHE A 33 13.92 -9.68 -4.29
CA PHE A 33 12.89 -10.70 -4.38
C PHE A 33 11.93 -10.32 -5.51
N GLY A 34 11.85 -11.15 -6.54
CA GLY A 34 10.93 -10.99 -7.66
C GLY A 34 9.80 -12.01 -7.60
N GLY A 35 8.61 -11.64 -8.07
CA GLY A 35 7.48 -12.56 -8.11
C GLY A 35 6.15 -11.87 -8.38
N LEU A 36 5.06 -12.49 -7.92
CA LEU A 36 3.70 -11.99 -8.00
C LEU A 36 3.23 -11.55 -6.62
N PHE A 37 2.78 -10.30 -6.52
CA PHE A 37 2.09 -9.76 -5.35
C PHE A 37 0.59 -9.72 -5.61
N ILE A 38 -0.16 -10.36 -4.73
CA ILE A 38 -1.60 -10.56 -4.83
C ILE A 38 -2.25 -9.89 -3.63
N VAL A 39 -3.27 -9.07 -3.86
CA VAL A 39 -4.08 -8.44 -2.82
C VAL A 39 -5.53 -8.84 -3.01
N LYS A 40 -6.16 -9.29 -1.92
CA LYS A 40 -7.60 -9.57 -1.88
C LYS A 40 -8.21 -8.83 -0.71
N LYS A 41 -9.27 -8.06 -0.97
CA LYS A 41 -10.12 -7.49 0.08
C LYS A 41 -11.13 -8.58 0.51
N LEU A 42 -11.17 -8.85 1.80
CA LEU A 42 -12.00 -9.88 2.43
C LEU A 42 -13.21 -9.28 3.17
N GLY A 43 -13.26 -7.96 3.32
CA GLY A 43 -14.33 -7.22 3.97
C GLY A 43 -13.90 -5.79 4.30
N THR A 44 -14.68 -5.12 5.14
CA THR A 44 -14.35 -3.78 5.66
C THR A 44 -13.03 -3.82 6.42
N ASN A 45 -12.06 -2.99 6.02
CA ASN A 45 -10.72 -2.92 6.61
C ASN A 45 -10.01 -4.28 6.77
N HIS A 46 -10.33 -5.24 5.89
CA HIS A 46 -9.81 -6.60 5.95
C HIS A 46 -9.23 -6.99 4.60
N HIS A 47 -7.92 -7.20 4.55
CA HIS A 47 -7.20 -7.59 3.35
C HIS A 47 -6.24 -8.74 3.63
N ARG A 48 -6.01 -9.56 2.62
CA ARG A 48 -4.90 -10.53 2.59
C ARG A 48 -3.97 -10.18 1.45
N THR A 49 -2.67 -10.17 1.75
CA THR A 49 -1.61 -9.95 0.77
C THR A 49 -0.71 -11.16 0.68
N VAL A 50 -0.48 -11.67 -0.52
CA VAL A 50 0.39 -12.82 -0.77
C VAL A 50 1.47 -12.40 -1.75
N PHE A 51 2.74 -12.67 -1.43
CA PHE A 51 3.85 -12.54 -2.35
C PHE A 51 4.46 -13.91 -2.62
N THR A 52 4.55 -14.28 -3.89
CA THR A 52 5.01 -15.60 -4.32
C THR A 52 5.98 -15.46 -5.49
N THR A 53 6.93 -16.38 -5.63
CA THR A 53 7.72 -16.49 -6.87
C THR A 53 6.81 -16.84 -8.05
N GLU A 54 7.25 -16.62 -9.29
CA GLU A 54 6.48 -16.98 -10.48
C GLU A 54 6.15 -18.48 -10.58
N ILE A 55 6.95 -19.34 -9.97
CA ILE A 55 6.73 -20.79 -9.89
C ILE A 55 5.84 -21.24 -8.72
N GLY A 56 5.29 -20.30 -7.92
CA GLY A 56 4.29 -20.60 -6.88
C GLY A 56 4.81 -20.75 -5.45
N ASN A 57 6.12 -20.60 -5.19
CA ASN A 57 6.64 -20.59 -3.82
C ASN A 57 6.28 -19.30 -3.07
N THR A 58 5.48 -19.41 -2.02
CA THR A 58 5.11 -18.28 -1.16
C THR A 58 6.33 -17.72 -0.42
N LEU A 59 6.62 -16.44 -0.67
CA LEU A 59 7.65 -15.64 0.00
C LEU A 59 7.08 -15.02 1.29
N PHE A 60 5.86 -14.47 1.25
CA PHE A 60 5.10 -14.14 2.45
C PHE A 60 3.58 -14.17 2.20
N ASP A 61 2.82 -14.28 3.28
CA ASP A 61 1.37 -14.21 3.32
C ASP A 61 0.95 -13.50 4.61
N PHE A 62 0.33 -12.33 4.45
CA PHE A 62 -0.11 -11.48 5.54
C PHE A 62 -1.61 -11.24 5.49
N THR A 63 -2.23 -11.19 6.67
CA THR A 63 -3.59 -10.68 6.84
C THR A 63 -3.55 -9.39 7.64
N PHE A 64 -4.26 -8.38 7.14
CA PHE A 64 -4.52 -7.11 7.80
C PHE A 64 -6.02 -7.06 8.10
N GLN A 65 -6.39 -6.87 9.36
CA GLN A 65 -7.79 -6.72 9.75
C GLN A 65 -7.88 -5.61 10.79
N GLU A 66 -8.52 -4.50 10.44
CA GLU A 66 -8.54 -3.29 11.27
C GLU A 66 -7.10 -2.87 11.65
N ASP A 67 -6.74 -2.95 12.94
CA ASP A 67 -5.39 -2.69 13.46
C ASP A 67 -4.53 -3.95 13.64
N ASP A 68 -5.13 -5.13 13.47
CA ASP A 68 -4.48 -6.42 13.61
C ASP A 68 -3.66 -6.78 12.37
N PHE A 69 -2.56 -7.47 12.63
CA PHE A 69 -1.65 -7.98 11.61
C PHE A 69 -1.24 -9.40 11.96
N LYS A 70 -1.50 -10.32 11.04
CA LYS A 70 -1.16 -11.73 11.16
C LYS A 70 -0.21 -12.13 10.03
N ILE A 71 0.83 -12.86 10.40
CA ILE A 71 1.72 -13.55 9.46
C ILE A 71 1.19 -14.97 9.31
N ASN A 72 0.58 -15.29 8.17
CA ASN A 72 0.13 -16.65 7.88
C ASN A 72 1.31 -17.53 7.44
N ARG A 73 2.23 -16.95 6.66
CA ARG A 73 3.47 -17.60 6.21
C ARG A 73 4.52 -16.54 5.91
N ILE A 74 5.79 -16.88 6.16
CA ILE A 74 6.93 -16.08 5.70
C ILE A 74 8.11 -17.00 5.42
N LEU A 75 8.80 -16.76 4.32
CA LEU A 75 10.03 -17.45 3.97
C LEU A 75 11.14 -17.03 4.94
N LYS A 76 11.95 -17.99 5.40
CA LYS A 76 12.98 -17.80 6.44
C LYS A 76 13.95 -16.64 6.14
N GLU A 77 14.32 -16.45 4.88
CA GLU A 77 15.20 -15.37 4.43
C GLU A 77 14.59 -13.98 4.61
N MET A 78 13.26 -13.88 4.63
CA MET A 78 12.48 -12.66 4.85
C MET A 78 12.00 -12.50 6.29
N ASP A 79 12.07 -13.57 7.11
CA ASP A 79 11.67 -13.60 8.51
C ASP A 79 12.66 -12.87 9.42
N ARG A 80 12.71 -11.55 9.23
CA ARG A 80 13.53 -10.61 9.99
C ARG A 80 12.59 -9.58 10.57
N LYS A 81 12.57 -9.47 11.90
CA LYS A 81 11.70 -8.54 12.65
C LYS A 81 11.70 -7.11 12.07
N LEU A 82 12.86 -6.60 11.65
CA LEU A 82 12.95 -5.28 11.02
C LEU A 82 12.19 -5.23 9.68
N LEU A 83 12.42 -6.18 8.78
CA LEU A 83 11.79 -6.23 7.47
C LEU A 83 10.27 -6.41 7.59
N ILE A 84 9.82 -7.34 8.43
CA ILE A 84 8.40 -7.56 8.72
C ILE A 84 7.73 -6.28 9.19
N ASN A 85 8.36 -5.54 10.11
CA ASN A 85 7.81 -4.28 10.62
C ASN A 85 7.75 -3.17 9.57
N ILE A 86 8.66 -3.19 8.59
CA ILE A 86 8.62 -2.25 7.46
C ILE A 86 7.46 -2.63 6.53
N LEU A 87 7.43 -3.89 6.07
CA LEU A 87 6.37 -4.40 5.19
C LEU A 87 4.97 -4.25 5.80
N LYS A 88 4.81 -4.55 7.10
CA LYS A 88 3.55 -4.32 7.82
C LYS A 88 3.09 -2.86 7.68
N LYS A 89 3.98 -1.90 7.93
CA LYS A 89 3.61 -0.48 7.88
C LYS A 89 3.34 -0.02 6.46
N ASP A 90 4.12 -0.49 5.50
CA ASP A 90 4.00 -0.07 4.12
C ASP A 90 2.72 -0.62 3.49
N PHE A 91 2.43 -1.90 3.67
CA PHE A 91 1.19 -2.49 3.17
C PHE A 91 -0.04 -2.00 3.95
N LYS A 92 0.06 -1.74 5.26
CA LYS A 92 -1.04 -1.05 5.98
C LYS A 92 -1.33 0.32 5.37
N THR A 93 -0.32 1.14 5.07
CA THR A 93 -0.53 2.42 4.38
C THR A 93 -1.11 2.24 2.98
N LEU A 94 -0.63 1.24 2.22
CA LEU A 94 -1.08 0.98 0.86
C LEU A 94 -2.54 0.54 0.77
N LEU A 95 -3.02 -0.22 1.77
CA LEU A 95 -4.36 -0.82 1.82
C LEU A 95 -5.38 0.05 2.57
N GLU A 96 -4.95 1.11 3.24
CA GLU A 96 -5.84 1.99 4.00
C GLU A 96 -6.71 2.82 3.05
N GLU A 97 -8.00 2.49 3.02
CA GLU A 97 -9.01 3.10 2.13
C GLU A 97 -9.45 4.48 2.63
N SER A 98 -9.80 4.56 3.91
CA SER A 98 -10.45 5.73 4.52
C SER A 98 -9.76 6.10 5.84
N PRO A 99 -8.53 6.63 5.80
CA PRO A 99 -7.83 7.03 7.01
C PRO A 99 -8.52 8.23 7.68
N GLN A 100 -8.30 8.39 8.99
CA GLN A 100 -8.79 9.56 9.71
C GLN A 100 -8.12 10.84 9.16
N ILE A 101 -8.92 11.68 8.49
CA ILE A 101 -8.49 12.99 7.99
C ILE A 101 -8.34 13.96 9.16
N LEU A 102 -7.20 14.65 9.20
CA LEU A 102 -6.87 15.67 10.19
C LEU A 102 -6.82 17.07 9.57
N GLN A 103 -6.47 17.17 8.29
CA GLN A 103 -6.31 18.44 7.60
C GLN A 103 -6.55 18.27 6.10
N THR A 104 -7.03 19.32 5.45
CA THR A 104 -7.20 19.39 4.01
C THR A 104 -6.59 20.68 3.49
N PHE A 105 -5.83 20.58 2.40
CA PHE A 105 -5.29 21.70 1.65
C PHE A 105 -5.83 21.61 0.22
N LYS A 106 -6.23 22.73 -0.36
CA LYS A 106 -6.73 22.78 -1.74
C LYS A 106 -6.04 23.90 -2.49
N HIS A 107 -5.66 23.64 -3.72
CA HIS A 107 -5.13 24.63 -4.64
C HIS A 107 -5.51 24.23 -6.07
N ASN A 108 -6.39 25.00 -6.71
CA ASN A 108 -7.04 24.60 -7.97
C ASN A 108 -7.70 23.22 -7.83
N ASP A 109 -7.44 22.31 -8.78
CA ASP A 109 -7.93 20.93 -8.78
C ASP A 109 -7.08 19.96 -7.93
N ASP A 110 -5.98 20.45 -7.35
CA ASP A 110 -5.14 19.66 -6.45
C ASP A 110 -5.70 19.70 -5.01
N ILE A 111 -5.79 18.52 -4.40
CA ILE A 111 -6.21 18.36 -3.01
C ILE A 111 -5.17 17.53 -2.27
N VAL A 112 -4.75 18.02 -1.10
CA VAL A 112 -3.90 17.25 -0.18
C VAL A 112 -4.66 17.00 1.11
N TYR A 113 -4.84 15.72 1.44
CA TYR A 113 -5.38 15.32 2.73
C TYR A 113 -4.26 14.89 3.68
N GLY A 114 -4.10 15.63 4.78
CA GLY A 114 -3.31 15.20 5.92
C GLY A 114 -4.13 14.24 6.77
N ALA A 115 -3.62 13.02 6.96
CA ALA A 115 -4.31 11.96 7.68
C ALA A 115 -3.36 11.23 8.64
N LYS A 116 -3.92 10.35 9.49
CA LYS A 116 -3.16 9.49 10.38
C LYS A 116 -3.49 8.02 10.10
N ILE A 117 -2.43 7.21 10.00
CA ILE A 117 -2.54 5.75 9.92
C ILE A 117 -1.69 5.19 11.06
N GLY A 118 -2.32 4.52 12.02
CA GLY A 118 -1.72 4.18 13.30
C GLY A 118 -1.18 5.42 14.01
N SER A 119 0.13 5.46 14.30
CA SER A 119 0.79 6.60 14.97
C SER A 119 1.49 7.58 14.02
N LYS A 120 1.39 7.38 12.70
CA LYS A 120 2.18 8.12 11.70
C LYS A 120 1.31 9.05 10.86
N LYS A 121 1.85 10.23 10.56
CA LYS A 121 1.24 11.23 9.68
C LYS A 121 1.47 10.85 8.22
N HIS A 122 0.41 10.94 7.44
CA HIS A 122 0.40 10.68 6.01
C HIS A 122 -0.22 11.86 5.28
N TYR A 123 0.21 12.10 4.04
CA TYR A 123 -0.36 13.10 3.16
C TYR A 123 -0.74 12.44 1.84
N PHE A 124 -2.02 12.49 1.49
CA PHE A 124 -2.58 11.93 0.27
C PHE A 124 -2.73 13.08 -0.73
N TYR A 125 -2.03 12.98 -1.86
CA TYR A 125 -2.03 14.01 -2.89
C TYR A 125 -2.90 13.55 -4.05
N LEU A 126 -3.96 14.29 -4.30
CA LEU A 126 -4.90 14.05 -5.37
C LEU A 126 -4.79 15.16 -6.40
N ASP A 127 -4.81 14.77 -7.67
CA ASP A 127 -4.84 15.63 -8.85
C ASP A 127 -6.12 15.29 -9.62
N HIS A 128 -7.03 16.27 -9.82
CA HIS A 128 -8.36 16.05 -10.40
C HIS A 128 -9.12 14.87 -9.74
N ALA A 129 -9.09 14.82 -8.40
CA ALA A 129 -9.67 13.74 -7.57
C ALA A 129 -9.04 12.33 -7.76
N VAL A 130 -7.91 12.22 -8.47
CA VAL A 130 -7.16 10.97 -8.64
C VAL A 130 -5.96 10.95 -7.70
N LEU A 131 -5.82 9.90 -6.89
CA LEU A 131 -4.72 9.75 -5.92
C LEU A 131 -3.37 9.48 -6.60
N GLN A 132 -2.51 10.49 -6.70
CA GLN A 132 -1.20 10.36 -7.36
C GLN A 132 -0.11 9.81 -6.44
N LYS A 133 -0.15 10.18 -5.14
CA LYS A 133 0.85 9.70 -4.17
C LYS A 133 0.37 9.78 -2.72
N ILE A 134 0.97 8.95 -1.87
CA ILE A 134 0.90 9.07 -0.41
C ILE A 134 2.31 9.31 0.13
N ILE A 135 2.47 10.28 1.02
CA ILE A 135 3.74 10.55 1.69
C ILE A 135 3.59 10.27 3.18
N ARG A 136 4.38 9.31 3.70
CA ARG A 136 4.53 9.09 5.14
C ARG A 136 5.66 9.96 5.67
N THR A 137 5.38 10.71 6.74
CA THR A 137 6.35 11.62 7.35
C THR A 137 6.77 11.16 8.75
N GLY A 138 7.94 11.62 9.20
CA GLY A 138 8.45 11.41 10.54
C GLY A 138 9.44 12.51 10.94
N GLY A 139 9.19 13.19 12.05
CA GLY A 139 9.99 14.36 12.46
C GLY A 139 9.94 15.50 11.44
N GLY A 140 8.78 15.72 10.80
CA GLY A 140 8.60 16.76 9.78
C GLY A 140 9.23 16.48 8.42
N LYS A 141 9.90 15.33 8.23
CA LYS A 141 10.53 14.95 6.96
C LYS A 141 9.82 13.79 6.30
N GLU A 142 9.86 13.74 4.96
CA GLU A 142 9.41 12.60 4.18
C GLU A 142 10.26 11.37 4.51
N LYS A 143 9.59 10.25 4.82
CA LYS A 143 10.25 8.97 5.13
C LYS A 143 9.99 7.94 4.05
N VAL A 144 8.74 7.87 3.58
CA VAL A 144 8.34 6.94 2.53
C VAL A 144 7.39 7.62 1.58
N ALA A 145 7.61 7.42 0.29
CA ALA A 145 6.71 7.84 -0.78
C ALA A 145 6.07 6.60 -1.41
N PHE A 146 4.75 6.62 -1.55
CA PHE A 146 3.95 5.68 -2.31
C PHE A 146 3.52 6.42 -3.57
N LEU A 147 4.01 6.00 -4.73
CA LEU A 147 3.80 6.69 -6.00
C LEU A 147 2.90 5.82 -6.88
N PHE A 148 1.81 6.39 -7.37
CA PHE A 148 0.87 5.73 -8.27
C PHE A 148 1.01 6.35 -9.66
N SER A 149 1.07 5.51 -10.69
CA SER A 149 1.20 5.97 -12.07
C SER A 149 0.56 4.97 -13.03
N LYS A 150 0.36 5.41 -14.29
CA LYS A 150 -0.41 4.66 -15.29
C LYS A 150 -1.80 4.27 -14.76
N ILE A 151 -2.48 5.26 -14.20
CA ILE A 151 -3.77 5.08 -13.53
C ILE A 151 -4.88 5.00 -14.57
N GLU A 152 -5.66 3.94 -14.51
CA GLU A 152 -6.86 3.73 -15.32
C GLU A 152 -8.04 3.50 -14.39
N LYS A 153 -8.96 4.48 -14.34
CA LYS A 153 -10.07 4.49 -13.36
C LYS A 153 -9.52 4.36 -11.93
N ASN A 154 -9.86 3.27 -11.24
CA ASN A 154 -9.48 2.97 -9.87
C ASN A 154 -8.35 1.93 -9.77
N TYR A 155 -7.56 1.76 -10.83
CA TYR A 155 -6.43 0.84 -10.87
C TYR A 155 -5.15 1.58 -11.24
N ALA A 156 -4.10 1.42 -10.44
CA ALA A 156 -2.79 2.00 -10.71
C ALA A 156 -1.86 0.92 -11.29
N ASN A 157 -1.64 0.93 -12.62
CA ASN A 157 -0.79 -0.09 -13.27
C ASN A 157 0.66 -0.07 -12.80
N LYS A 158 1.13 0.99 -12.14
CA LYS A 158 2.46 1.00 -11.53
C LYS A 158 2.42 1.69 -10.17
N ILE A 159 2.90 0.97 -9.16
CA ILE A 159 3.01 1.44 -7.78
C ILE A 159 4.46 1.32 -7.33
N GLN A 160 5.01 2.36 -6.71
CA GLN A 160 6.35 2.33 -6.12
C GLN A 160 6.29 2.78 -4.67
N ILE A 161 6.91 2.01 -3.78
CA ILE A 161 7.10 2.36 -2.37
C ILE A 161 8.59 2.59 -2.15
N VAL A 162 8.97 3.85 -1.94
CA VAL A 162 10.36 4.30 -1.87
C VAL A 162 10.66 4.77 -0.46
N HIS A 163 11.68 4.20 0.18
CA HIS A 163 12.15 4.63 1.49
C HIS A 163 13.34 5.58 1.38
N ASN A 164 13.21 6.78 1.96
CA ASN A 164 14.25 7.82 1.86
C ASN A 164 15.38 7.65 2.90
N THR A 165 15.22 6.75 3.87
CA THR A 165 16.16 6.59 4.99
C THR A 165 16.77 5.21 5.11
N ILE A 166 16.30 4.23 4.35
CA ILE A 166 16.80 2.85 4.36
C ILE A 166 16.84 2.32 2.93
N PRO A 167 17.74 1.37 2.62
CA PRO A 167 17.83 0.76 1.29
C PRO A 167 16.71 -0.28 1.11
N LEU A 168 15.49 0.21 0.91
CA LEU A 168 14.32 -0.59 0.61
C LEU A 168 13.42 0.09 -0.42
N THR A 169 13.11 -0.63 -1.49
CA THR A 169 12.18 -0.21 -2.54
C THR A 169 11.27 -1.37 -2.91
N ILE A 170 9.98 -1.09 -3.09
CA ILE A 170 9.00 -2.04 -3.62
C ILE A 170 8.43 -1.46 -4.91
N THR A 171 8.46 -2.23 -5.99
CA THR A 171 7.83 -1.87 -7.26
C THR A 171 6.79 -2.91 -7.62
N LEU A 172 5.57 -2.48 -7.90
CA LEU A 172 4.46 -3.30 -8.37
C LEU A 172 4.07 -2.82 -9.78
N SER A 173 3.95 -3.74 -10.72
CA SER A 173 3.54 -3.48 -12.12
C SER A 173 2.36 -4.38 -12.48
N GLY A 174 1.28 -3.78 -12.99
CA GLY A 174 0.11 -4.49 -13.47
C GLY A 174 0.47 -5.48 -14.59
N ILE A 175 -0.36 -6.52 -14.72
CA ILE A 175 -0.21 -7.61 -15.69
C ILE A 175 -1.33 -7.52 -16.71
#